data_AF-A0A4E9EMF0-F1
#
_entry.id   AF-A0A4E9EMF0-F1
#
_cell.length_a   1.000
_cell.length_b   1.000
_cell.length_c   1.000
_cell.angle_alpha   90.00
_cell.angle_beta   90.00
_cell.angle_gamma   90.00
#
_symmetry.space_group_name_H-M   'P 1'
#
loop_
_entity.id
_entity.type
_entity.pdbx_description
1 polymer ?
#
loop_
_entity_poly.entity_id
_entity_poly.type
_entity_poly.pdbx_seq_one_letter_code
_entity_poly.pdbx_strand_id
1 'polypeptide(L)'
;MASASPQCQALRGDKQRCTEEATHANLLFCLLHSRQAQGLYVGYKRRNAKLEYFEKNSPEYLAKTKTPLVNDDFSAVNDEETIQDVINHLLTKYSTLNRVIEARKQHHMRFYSISYDYGHQLYIDKLVNQRHITLGALERARKRFLAIHYENERWYSWVKHPQDEQEENREKEQKKVKQEAALFQRHMKQLEARLEIMRRKEEKRLQDAFLDEAYKERMAQNDDNADDAAWDPIEDMEEDKRNQYIDLIKHFLWMPVDLEEIPSTTHDASSDTPSADVPSVSVPASEPEASTSSATAMVKAKKKKAKSGSKKTSSIEDGLVGQMKLLAIAKRPRSNRESELKEPDKKNIEIEEEMRKRLREGANKNRQIMPGTQVVGTMVNPHTTWDKTAPMPEDEIDDVIRDIREIKLYLFCRLVLSQASLFPAALKANNVQEFFDDNTVAESDLRDLCLRVAEPTLQDIRDASADFARGDKPDEISVDDTDDDDDETLEDLARSDT
;
A
#
# COMPACT_ATOMS: atom_id res chain seq x y z
N MET A 1 -14.73 -101.33 -82.84
CA MET A 1 -15.54 -100.19 -82.38
C MET A 1 -15.04 -99.80 -81.00
N ALA A 2 -14.35 -98.67 -80.85
CA ALA A 2 -13.98 -98.18 -79.52
C ALA A 2 -15.21 -97.51 -78.89
N SER A 3 -15.53 -97.84 -77.64
CA SER A 3 -16.56 -97.14 -76.88
C SER A 3 -16.08 -95.73 -76.57
N ALA A 4 -16.69 -94.73 -77.21
CA ALA A 4 -16.37 -93.33 -76.92
C ALA A 4 -16.69 -93.03 -75.44
N SER A 5 -15.68 -92.63 -74.68
CA SER A 5 -15.87 -92.16 -73.31
C SER A 5 -16.73 -90.88 -73.30
N PRO A 6 -17.62 -90.70 -72.32
CA PRO A 6 -18.49 -89.53 -72.27
C PRO A 6 -17.63 -88.28 -72.07
N GLN A 7 -17.74 -87.30 -72.96
CA GLN A 7 -16.96 -86.05 -72.89
C GLN A 7 -17.69 -84.98 -72.06
N CYS A 8 -16.93 -84.20 -71.29
CA CYS A 8 -17.44 -83.12 -70.46
C CYS A 8 -18.21 -82.06 -71.27
N GLN A 9 -19.48 -81.85 -70.94
CA GLN A 9 -20.38 -80.94 -71.67
C GLN A 9 -20.19 -79.45 -71.33
N ALA A 10 -19.35 -79.13 -70.33
CA ALA A 10 -19.13 -77.76 -69.89
C ALA A 10 -18.37 -76.94 -70.95
N LEU A 11 -18.67 -75.64 -71.04
CA LEU A 11 -17.96 -74.70 -71.90
C LEU A 11 -16.84 -73.99 -71.12
N ARG A 12 -15.65 -73.96 -71.71
CA ARG A 12 -14.49 -73.16 -71.28
C ARG A 12 -14.76 -71.66 -71.51
N GLY A 13 -13.86 -70.79 -71.06
CA GLY A 13 -13.99 -69.33 -71.21
C GLY A 13 -14.26 -68.89 -72.65
N ASP A 14 -13.61 -69.56 -73.60
CA ASP A 14 -13.65 -69.30 -75.04
C ASP A 14 -14.87 -69.93 -75.75
N LYS A 15 -15.89 -70.32 -74.98
CA LYS A 15 -17.13 -71.01 -75.42
C LYS A 15 -16.93 -72.39 -76.07
N GLN A 16 -15.68 -72.87 -76.20
CA GLN A 16 -15.37 -74.24 -76.61
C GLN A 16 -15.77 -75.25 -75.54
N ARG A 17 -16.18 -76.47 -75.94
CA ARG A 17 -16.41 -77.58 -75.01
C ARG A 17 -15.12 -78.01 -74.31
N CYS A 18 -15.25 -78.48 -73.08
CA CYS A 18 -14.16 -79.14 -72.35
C CYS A 18 -13.78 -80.46 -73.04
N THR A 19 -12.48 -80.73 -73.12
CA THR A 19 -11.93 -81.93 -73.78
C THR A 19 -11.70 -83.10 -72.83
N GLU A 20 -11.93 -82.92 -71.53
CA GLU A 20 -11.76 -83.95 -70.50
C GLU A 20 -12.93 -84.94 -70.46
N GLU A 21 -12.68 -86.14 -69.95
CA GLU A 21 -13.69 -87.18 -69.75
C GLU A 21 -14.64 -86.82 -68.59
N ALA A 22 -15.92 -87.18 -68.74
CA ALA A 22 -16.99 -86.85 -67.81
C ALA A 22 -17.04 -87.83 -66.63
N THR A 23 -16.03 -87.77 -65.77
CA THR A 23 -15.81 -88.66 -64.62
C THR A 23 -16.76 -88.47 -63.42
N HIS A 24 -17.70 -87.51 -63.47
CA HIS A 24 -18.67 -87.30 -62.39
C HIS A 24 -19.90 -88.20 -62.51
N ALA A 25 -20.61 -88.45 -61.40
CA ALA A 25 -21.70 -89.43 -61.27
C ALA A 25 -22.85 -89.37 -62.29
N ASN A 26 -23.04 -88.24 -62.99
CA ASN A 26 -24.09 -88.07 -64.01
C ASN A 26 -23.56 -88.22 -65.44
N LEU A 27 -22.25 -88.46 -65.64
CA LEU A 27 -21.54 -88.49 -66.93
C LEU A 27 -21.70 -87.24 -67.81
N LEU A 28 -22.08 -86.10 -67.21
CA LEU A 28 -22.21 -84.80 -67.89
C LEU A 28 -20.93 -83.94 -67.82
N PHE A 29 -20.15 -84.06 -66.75
CA PHE A 29 -19.00 -83.19 -66.47
C PHE A 29 -17.82 -83.99 -65.89
N CYS A 30 -16.60 -83.51 -66.11
CA CYS A 30 -15.44 -83.94 -65.34
C CYS A 30 -15.50 -83.42 -63.89
N LEU A 31 -14.68 -83.99 -63.01
CA LEU A 31 -14.64 -83.65 -61.58
C LEU A 31 -14.36 -82.15 -61.31
N LEU A 32 -13.56 -81.48 -62.15
CA LEU A 32 -13.33 -80.04 -62.03
C LEU A 32 -14.59 -79.23 -62.36
N HIS A 33 -15.21 -79.52 -63.50
CA HIS A 33 -16.36 -78.76 -63.99
C HIS A 33 -17.64 -79.03 -63.16
N SER A 34 -17.83 -80.24 -62.62
CA SER A 34 -18.93 -80.49 -61.66
C SER A 34 -18.77 -79.69 -60.36
N ARG A 35 -17.54 -79.63 -59.82
CA ARG A 35 -17.22 -78.81 -58.63
C ARG A 35 -17.41 -77.31 -58.90
N GLN A 36 -17.04 -76.83 -60.10
CA GLN A 36 -17.29 -75.44 -60.51
C GLN A 36 -18.78 -75.14 -60.66
N ALA A 37 -19.56 -76.02 -61.31
CA ALA A 37 -21.01 -75.88 -61.46
C ALA A 37 -21.69 -75.78 -60.09
N GLN A 38 -21.42 -76.72 -59.19
CA GLN A 38 -21.98 -76.73 -57.84
C GLN A 38 -21.54 -75.51 -57.01
N GLY A 39 -20.27 -75.08 -57.13
CA GLY A 39 -19.76 -73.88 -56.47
C GLY A 39 -20.45 -72.60 -56.95
N LEU A 40 -20.70 -72.48 -58.26
CA LEU A 40 -21.45 -71.36 -58.84
C LEU A 40 -22.94 -71.42 -58.48
N TYR A 41 -23.55 -72.61 -58.47
CA TYR A 41 -24.93 -72.82 -58.04
C TYR A 41 -25.17 -72.35 -56.60
N VAL A 42 -24.41 -72.89 -55.65
CA VAL A 42 -24.45 -72.50 -54.23
C VAL A 42 -24.09 -71.02 -54.07
N GLY A 43 -23.11 -70.53 -54.84
CA GLY A 43 -22.68 -69.13 -54.84
C GLY A 43 -23.79 -68.15 -55.26
N TYR A 44 -24.50 -68.39 -56.36
CA TYR A 44 -25.60 -67.52 -56.78
C TYR A 44 -26.83 -67.68 -55.88
N LYS A 45 -27.15 -68.89 -55.41
CA LYS A 45 -28.25 -69.13 -54.46
C LYS A 45 -28.04 -68.37 -53.15
N ARG A 46 -26.83 -68.42 -52.57
CA ARG A 46 -26.46 -67.64 -51.37
C ARG A 46 -26.58 -66.13 -51.60
N ARG A 47 -26.19 -65.63 -52.78
CA ARG A 47 -26.36 -64.21 -53.14
C ARG A 47 -27.83 -63.82 -53.37
N ASN A 48 -28.67 -64.74 -53.84
CA ASN A 48 -30.12 -64.54 -53.97
C ASN A 48 -30.78 -64.42 -52.59
N ALA A 49 -30.46 -65.30 -51.64
CA ALA A 49 -30.91 -65.20 -50.25
C ALA A 49 -30.47 -63.89 -49.57
N LYS A 50 -29.29 -63.35 -49.94
CA LYS A 50 -28.85 -62.01 -49.48
C LYS A 50 -29.65 -60.86 -50.12
N LEU A 51 -30.12 -61.01 -51.35
CA LEU A 51 -31.05 -60.05 -51.99
C LEU A 51 -32.41 -60.08 -51.28
N GLU A 52 -32.96 -61.27 -51.03
CA GLU A 52 -34.20 -61.49 -50.28
C GLU A 52 -34.10 -60.95 -48.83
N TYR A 53 -32.92 -61.05 -48.21
CA TYR A 53 -32.63 -60.41 -46.92
C TYR A 53 -32.72 -58.89 -47.00
N PHE A 54 -32.19 -58.25 -48.04
CA PHE A 54 -32.30 -56.79 -48.21
C PHE A 54 -33.72 -56.33 -48.56
N GLU A 55 -34.55 -57.15 -49.22
CA GLU A 55 -35.96 -56.81 -49.41
C GLU A 55 -36.74 -56.84 -48.09
N LYS A 56 -36.39 -57.74 -47.16
CA LYS A 56 -36.98 -57.81 -45.80
C LYS A 56 -36.42 -56.77 -44.84
N ASN A 57 -35.14 -56.43 -44.94
CA ASN A 57 -34.42 -55.48 -44.08
C ASN A 57 -34.14 -54.19 -44.87
N SER A 58 -35.21 -53.48 -45.22
CA SER A 58 -35.14 -52.14 -45.82
C SER A 58 -34.90 -51.09 -44.72
N PRO A 59 -34.16 -49.99 -45.00
CA PRO A 59 -34.02 -48.86 -44.07
C PRO A 59 -35.37 -48.29 -43.66
N GLU A 60 -35.43 -47.67 -42.48
CA GLU A 60 -36.70 -47.23 -41.89
C GLU A 60 -37.49 -46.27 -42.79
N TYR A 61 -36.81 -45.38 -43.52
CA TYR A 61 -37.42 -44.55 -44.57
C TYR A 61 -38.10 -45.41 -45.64
N LEU A 62 -37.36 -46.31 -46.29
CA LEU A 62 -37.84 -47.18 -47.37
C LEU A 62 -38.91 -48.20 -46.92
N ALA A 63 -38.96 -48.50 -45.62
CA ALA A 63 -40.01 -49.33 -45.02
C ALA A 63 -41.32 -48.56 -44.74
N LYS A 64 -41.24 -47.23 -44.52
CA LYS A 64 -42.40 -46.35 -44.27
C LYS A 64 -42.96 -45.73 -45.56
N THR A 65 -42.13 -45.50 -46.58
CA THR A 65 -42.55 -44.92 -47.86
C THR A 65 -43.53 -45.81 -48.63
N LYS A 66 -44.66 -45.22 -49.07
CA LYS A 66 -45.62 -45.86 -49.99
C LYS A 66 -45.29 -45.61 -51.47
N THR A 67 -44.30 -44.74 -51.73
CA THR A 67 -43.76 -44.41 -53.05
C THR A 67 -42.99 -45.61 -53.63
N PRO A 68 -43.29 -46.07 -54.86
CA PRO A 68 -42.44 -47.05 -55.53
C PRO A 68 -41.04 -46.48 -55.78
N LEU A 69 -39.99 -47.25 -55.50
CA LEU A 69 -38.58 -46.84 -55.63
C LEU A 69 -38.21 -46.26 -57.02
N VAL A 70 -38.97 -46.60 -58.07
CA VAL A 70 -38.82 -46.01 -59.41
C VAL A 70 -39.07 -44.49 -59.40
N ASN A 71 -40.04 -44.03 -58.62
CA ASN A 71 -40.61 -42.68 -58.62
C ASN A 71 -40.22 -41.86 -57.39
N ASP A 72 -39.39 -42.41 -56.48
CA ASP A 72 -38.99 -41.71 -55.26
C ASP A 72 -37.76 -40.82 -55.50
N ASP A 73 -37.93 -39.51 -55.38
CA ASP A 73 -36.89 -38.50 -55.54
C ASP A 73 -36.18 -38.14 -54.23
N PHE A 74 -36.58 -38.74 -53.10
CA PHE A 74 -36.03 -38.53 -51.75
C PHE A 74 -36.13 -37.11 -51.20
N SER A 75 -36.88 -36.21 -51.86
CA SER A 75 -37.04 -34.80 -51.48
C SER A 75 -37.65 -34.57 -50.08
N ALA A 76 -38.35 -35.57 -49.53
CA ALA A 76 -38.88 -35.54 -48.17
C ALA A 76 -37.83 -35.87 -47.07
N VAL A 77 -36.60 -36.25 -47.45
CA VAL A 77 -35.49 -36.45 -46.51
C VAL A 77 -34.69 -35.15 -46.39
N ASN A 78 -34.49 -34.68 -45.17
CA ASN A 78 -33.70 -33.49 -44.85
C ASN A 78 -32.49 -33.79 -43.95
N ASP A 79 -32.45 -34.99 -43.37
CA ASP A 79 -31.39 -35.45 -42.49
C ASP A 79 -30.31 -36.21 -43.29
N GLU A 80 -29.05 -36.06 -42.87
CA GLU A 80 -27.89 -36.60 -43.56
C GLU A 80 -27.67 -38.09 -43.23
N GLU A 81 -27.97 -38.53 -42.00
CA GLU A 81 -27.77 -39.93 -41.59
C GLU A 81 -28.76 -40.85 -42.32
N THR A 82 -30.05 -40.51 -42.33
CA THR A 82 -31.10 -41.31 -42.99
C THR A 82 -30.95 -41.39 -44.50
N ILE A 83 -30.53 -40.32 -45.20
CA ILE A 83 -30.25 -40.41 -46.64
C ILE A 83 -28.99 -41.25 -46.92
N GLN A 84 -27.97 -41.17 -46.06
CA GLN A 84 -26.74 -41.95 -46.19
C GLN A 84 -27.00 -43.44 -45.98
N ASP A 85 -27.85 -43.82 -45.02
CA ASP A 85 -28.27 -45.21 -44.82
C ASP A 85 -29.06 -45.77 -46.00
N VAL A 86 -29.92 -44.94 -46.63
CA VAL A 86 -30.59 -45.28 -47.89
C VAL A 86 -29.57 -45.49 -49.02
N ILE A 87 -28.55 -44.63 -49.15
CA ILE A 87 -27.47 -44.77 -50.14
C ILE A 87 -26.68 -46.07 -49.89
N ASN A 88 -26.29 -46.34 -48.64
CA ASN A 88 -25.53 -47.53 -48.23
C ASN A 88 -26.31 -48.82 -48.53
N HIS A 89 -27.60 -48.85 -48.22
CA HIS A 89 -28.48 -49.98 -48.55
C HIS A 89 -28.58 -50.17 -50.07
N LEU A 90 -28.89 -49.10 -50.83
CA LEU A 90 -29.05 -49.17 -52.28
C LEU A 90 -27.74 -49.60 -52.98
N LEU A 91 -26.58 -49.11 -52.52
CA LEU A 91 -25.27 -49.51 -53.03
C LEU A 91 -24.97 -50.99 -52.78
N THR A 92 -25.33 -51.49 -51.59
CA THR A 92 -25.14 -52.89 -51.21
C THR A 92 -26.12 -53.81 -51.97
N LYS A 93 -27.35 -53.34 -52.22
CA LYS A 93 -28.36 -54.02 -53.05
C LYS A 93 -27.93 -54.07 -54.51
N TYR A 94 -27.47 -52.96 -55.09
CA TYR A 94 -26.99 -52.84 -56.47
C TYR A 94 -25.75 -53.73 -56.74
N SER A 95 -24.76 -53.71 -55.85
CA SER A 95 -23.57 -54.57 -55.95
C SER A 95 -23.91 -56.05 -55.76
N THR A 96 -24.89 -56.39 -54.92
CA THR A 96 -25.41 -57.76 -54.79
C THR A 96 -26.15 -58.19 -56.06
N LEU A 97 -27.00 -57.32 -56.63
CA LEU A 97 -27.72 -57.56 -57.89
C LEU A 97 -26.76 -57.89 -59.05
N ASN A 98 -25.73 -57.08 -59.27
CA ASN A 98 -24.70 -57.37 -60.29
C ASN A 98 -24.06 -58.76 -60.07
N ARG A 99 -23.61 -59.06 -58.84
CA ARG A 99 -22.99 -60.35 -58.49
C ARG A 99 -23.96 -61.56 -58.54
N VAL A 100 -25.28 -61.35 -58.50
CA VAL A 100 -26.28 -62.40 -58.78
C VAL A 100 -26.46 -62.58 -60.30
N ILE A 101 -26.62 -61.48 -61.05
CA ILE A 101 -26.81 -61.49 -62.51
C ILE A 101 -25.62 -62.15 -63.21
N GLU A 102 -24.39 -61.71 -62.90
CA GLU A 102 -23.15 -62.26 -63.45
C GLU A 102 -23.01 -63.75 -63.15
N ALA A 103 -23.20 -64.15 -61.89
CA ALA A 103 -23.05 -65.54 -61.48
C ALA A 103 -24.11 -66.45 -62.11
N ARG A 104 -25.35 -65.99 -62.27
CA ARG A 104 -26.41 -66.72 -62.98
C ARG A 104 -26.11 -66.82 -64.48
N LYS A 105 -25.68 -65.73 -65.13
CA LYS A 105 -25.26 -65.75 -66.54
C LYS A 105 -24.09 -66.70 -66.77
N GLN A 106 -23.04 -66.64 -65.95
CA GLN A 106 -21.88 -67.55 -66.03
C GLN A 106 -22.28 -69.01 -65.78
N HIS A 107 -23.13 -69.28 -64.77
CA HIS A 107 -23.61 -70.63 -64.48
C HIS A 107 -24.45 -71.21 -65.64
N HIS A 108 -25.36 -70.42 -66.21
CA HIS A 108 -26.16 -70.85 -67.35
C HIS A 108 -25.27 -71.07 -68.60
N MET A 109 -24.49 -70.06 -69.01
CA MET A 109 -23.64 -70.11 -70.20
C MET A 109 -22.58 -71.22 -70.19
N ARG A 110 -22.04 -71.61 -69.03
CA ARG A 110 -20.95 -72.61 -68.95
C ARG A 110 -21.42 -74.04 -68.77
N PHE A 111 -22.61 -74.27 -68.21
CA PHE A 111 -23.05 -75.63 -67.80
C PHE A 111 -24.37 -76.07 -68.43
N TYR A 112 -25.03 -75.23 -69.23
CA TYR A 112 -26.22 -75.59 -69.99
C TYR A 112 -25.94 -75.44 -71.48
N SER A 113 -25.93 -76.58 -72.18
CA SER A 113 -25.65 -76.70 -73.61
C SER A 113 -26.91 -76.70 -74.49
N ILE A 114 -28.09 -76.64 -73.87
CA ILE A 114 -29.41 -76.83 -74.48
C ILE A 114 -30.20 -75.51 -74.37
N SER A 115 -30.83 -75.09 -75.46
CA SER A 115 -31.51 -73.80 -75.61
C SER A 115 -32.91 -73.70 -74.98
N TYR A 116 -33.36 -74.73 -74.26
CA TYR A 116 -34.61 -74.67 -73.50
C TYR A 116 -34.42 -73.85 -72.23
N ASP A 117 -34.79 -72.57 -72.29
CA ASP A 117 -34.79 -71.70 -71.12
C ASP A 117 -35.95 -72.04 -70.17
N TYR A 118 -35.62 -72.55 -68.98
CA TYR A 118 -36.57 -72.77 -67.88
C TYR A 118 -36.89 -71.44 -67.15
N GLY A 119 -37.19 -70.39 -67.92
CA GLY A 119 -37.44 -69.03 -67.43
C GLY A 119 -36.25 -68.33 -66.76
N HIS A 120 -35.01 -68.82 -66.96
CA HIS A 120 -33.82 -68.19 -66.43
C HIS A 120 -33.55 -66.85 -67.09
N GLN A 121 -33.82 -66.68 -68.39
CA GLN A 121 -33.66 -65.41 -69.08
C GLN A 121 -34.66 -64.38 -68.55
N LEU A 122 -35.95 -64.73 -68.45
CA LEU A 122 -36.98 -63.88 -67.84
C LEU A 122 -36.64 -63.47 -66.39
N TYR A 123 -36.08 -64.39 -65.60
CA TYR A 123 -35.63 -64.07 -64.23
C TYR A 123 -34.38 -63.18 -64.21
N ILE A 124 -33.43 -63.38 -65.12
CA ILE A 124 -32.26 -62.52 -65.31
C ILE A 124 -32.70 -61.11 -65.73
N ASP A 125 -33.67 -60.98 -66.62
CA ASP A 125 -34.17 -59.68 -67.08
C ASP A 125 -34.96 -58.95 -65.99
N LYS A 126 -35.71 -59.68 -65.14
CA LYS A 126 -36.27 -59.13 -63.89
C LYS A 126 -35.18 -58.56 -62.98
N LEU A 127 -34.09 -59.29 -62.74
CA LEU A 127 -32.97 -58.80 -61.93
C LEU A 127 -32.27 -57.59 -62.58
N VAL A 128 -32.11 -57.59 -63.90
CA VAL A 128 -31.52 -56.48 -64.66
C VAL A 128 -32.41 -55.23 -64.57
N ASN A 129 -33.74 -55.38 -64.63
CA ASN A 129 -34.67 -54.27 -64.40
C ASN A 129 -34.58 -53.75 -62.96
N GLN A 130 -34.65 -54.64 -61.95
CA GLN A 130 -34.44 -54.27 -60.54
C GLN A 130 -33.12 -53.52 -60.34
N ARG A 131 -32.04 -53.93 -61.02
CA ARG A 131 -30.75 -53.24 -60.98
C ARG A 131 -30.84 -51.82 -61.52
N HIS A 132 -31.42 -51.59 -62.69
CA HIS A 132 -31.55 -50.24 -63.25
C HIS A 132 -32.42 -49.34 -62.35
N ILE A 133 -33.49 -49.87 -61.76
CA ILE A 133 -34.32 -49.16 -60.77
C ILE A 133 -33.48 -48.77 -59.54
N THR A 134 -32.70 -49.70 -58.96
CA THR A 134 -31.83 -49.38 -57.82
C THR A 134 -30.71 -48.39 -58.15
N LEU A 135 -30.23 -48.36 -59.39
CA LEU A 135 -29.20 -47.41 -59.84
C LEU A 135 -29.79 -46.00 -59.96
N GLY A 136 -30.92 -45.84 -60.65
CA GLY A 136 -31.59 -44.54 -60.77
C GLY A 136 -32.00 -43.97 -59.42
N ALA A 137 -32.52 -44.81 -58.51
CA ALA A 137 -32.81 -44.39 -57.14
C ALA A 137 -31.56 -43.99 -56.35
N LEU A 138 -30.44 -44.73 -56.49
CA LEU A 138 -29.16 -44.40 -55.87
C LEU A 138 -28.59 -43.06 -56.39
N GLU A 139 -28.74 -42.77 -57.68
CA GLU A 139 -28.34 -41.49 -58.27
C GLU A 139 -29.18 -40.32 -57.73
N ARG A 140 -30.50 -40.51 -57.52
CA ARG A 140 -31.35 -39.49 -56.91
C ARG A 140 -31.09 -39.30 -55.42
N ALA A 141 -30.92 -40.38 -54.66
CA ALA A 141 -30.54 -40.32 -53.25
C ALA A 141 -29.21 -39.58 -53.05
N ARG A 142 -28.20 -39.84 -53.90
CA ARG A 142 -26.93 -39.08 -53.92
C ARG A 142 -27.11 -37.61 -54.27
N LYS A 143 -28.00 -37.27 -55.21
CA LYS A 143 -28.33 -35.86 -55.50
C LYS A 143 -28.97 -35.16 -54.29
N ARG A 144 -29.83 -35.84 -53.52
CA ARG A 144 -30.41 -35.27 -52.30
C ARG A 144 -29.38 -35.14 -51.17
N PHE A 145 -28.51 -36.13 -50.96
CA PHE A 145 -27.38 -36.03 -50.01
C PHE A 145 -26.49 -34.81 -50.33
N LEU A 146 -26.11 -34.62 -51.60
CA LEU A 146 -25.33 -33.44 -52.02
C LEU A 146 -26.08 -32.12 -51.82
N ALA A 147 -27.40 -32.09 -51.98
CA ALA A 147 -28.22 -30.91 -51.69
C ALA A 147 -28.26 -30.60 -50.18
N ILE A 148 -28.47 -31.61 -49.33
CA ILE A 148 -28.45 -31.48 -47.86
C ILE A 148 -27.07 -30.99 -47.38
N HIS A 149 -25.98 -31.60 -47.86
CA HIS A 149 -24.61 -31.19 -47.51
C HIS A 149 -24.35 -29.73 -47.94
N TYR A 150 -24.81 -29.32 -49.12
CA TYR A 150 -24.64 -27.94 -49.61
C TYR A 150 -25.53 -26.93 -48.87
N GLU A 151 -26.73 -27.33 -48.44
CA GLU A 151 -27.60 -26.57 -47.53
C GLU A 151 -26.91 -26.39 -46.16
N ASN A 152 -26.28 -27.45 -45.63
CA ASN A 152 -25.49 -27.43 -44.38
C ASN A 152 -24.23 -26.56 -44.49
N GLU A 153 -23.44 -26.65 -45.57
CA GLU A 153 -22.26 -25.83 -45.82
C GLU A 153 -22.60 -24.33 -45.96
N ARG A 154 -23.71 -24.02 -46.64
CA ARG A 154 -24.23 -22.64 -46.73
C ARG A 154 -24.66 -22.11 -45.37
N TRP A 155 -25.35 -22.92 -44.58
CA TRP A 155 -25.77 -22.52 -43.24
C TRP A 155 -24.56 -22.31 -42.33
N TYR A 156 -23.59 -23.24 -42.33
CA TYR A 156 -22.37 -23.13 -41.53
C TYR A 156 -21.54 -21.90 -41.91
N SER A 157 -21.33 -21.64 -43.21
CA SER A 157 -20.60 -20.44 -43.65
C SER A 157 -21.35 -19.14 -43.31
N TRP A 158 -22.69 -19.13 -43.38
CA TRP A 158 -23.51 -17.99 -42.97
C TRP A 158 -23.51 -17.75 -41.45
N VAL A 159 -23.48 -18.80 -40.61
CA VAL A 159 -23.33 -18.68 -39.15
C VAL A 159 -21.91 -18.26 -38.76
N LYS A 160 -20.90 -18.76 -39.48
CA LYS A 160 -19.50 -18.49 -39.16
C LYS A 160 -19.06 -17.07 -39.53
N HIS A 161 -19.51 -16.50 -40.65
CA HIS A 161 -19.05 -15.17 -41.08
C HIS A 161 -19.30 -14.07 -40.01
N PRO A 162 -20.49 -13.96 -39.37
CA PRO A 162 -20.72 -13.04 -38.25
C PRO A 162 -19.95 -13.37 -36.97
N GLN A 163 -19.42 -14.59 -36.81
CA GLN A 163 -18.56 -14.97 -35.68
C GLN A 163 -17.12 -14.51 -35.96
N ASP A 164 -16.58 -14.82 -37.14
CA ASP A 164 -15.26 -14.38 -37.60
C ASP A 164 -15.17 -12.83 -37.59
N GLU A 165 -16.21 -12.12 -38.03
CA GLU A 165 -16.30 -10.65 -37.96
C GLU A 165 -16.32 -10.11 -36.53
N GLN A 166 -16.98 -10.80 -35.59
CA GLN A 166 -16.98 -10.43 -34.17
C GLN A 166 -15.61 -10.65 -33.53
N GLU A 167 -14.91 -11.73 -33.87
CA GLU A 167 -13.56 -12.01 -33.38
C GLU A 167 -12.55 -11.00 -33.97
N GLU A 168 -12.62 -10.68 -35.25
CA GLU A 168 -11.75 -9.67 -35.88
C GLU A 168 -11.99 -8.27 -35.28
N ASN A 169 -13.23 -7.92 -34.95
CA ASN A 169 -13.55 -6.66 -34.27
C ASN A 169 -13.07 -6.64 -32.82
N ARG A 170 -13.21 -7.73 -32.06
CA ARG A 170 -12.61 -7.86 -30.71
C ARG A 170 -11.09 -7.76 -30.76
N GLU A 171 -10.43 -8.34 -31.77
CA GLU A 171 -8.99 -8.15 -31.97
C GLU A 171 -8.63 -6.69 -32.26
N LYS A 172 -9.39 -5.99 -33.12
CA LYS A 172 -9.18 -4.56 -33.39
C LYS A 172 -9.33 -3.72 -32.13
N GLU A 173 -10.32 -4.00 -31.29
CA GLU A 173 -10.53 -3.34 -30.00
C GLU A 173 -9.39 -3.62 -29.02
N GLN A 174 -8.96 -4.87 -28.84
CA GLN A 174 -7.80 -5.20 -28.01
C GLN A 174 -6.52 -4.50 -28.50
N LYS A 175 -6.33 -4.40 -29.83
CA LYS A 175 -5.20 -3.67 -30.43
C LYS A 175 -5.27 -2.16 -30.15
N LYS A 176 -6.45 -1.54 -30.19
CA LYS A 176 -6.67 -0.14 -29.78
C LYS A 176 -6.38 0.07 -28.29
N VAL A 177 -7.02 -0.70 -27.40
CA VAL A 177 -6.85 -0.61 -25.95
C VAL A 177 -5.38 -0.78 -25.55
N LYS A 178 -4.64 -1.68 -26.23
CA LYS A 178 -3.19 -1.85 -26.01
C LYS A 178 -2.35 -0.66 -26.47
N GLN A 179 -2.75 0.03 -27.55
CA GLN A 179 -2.10 1.27 -27.99
C GLN A 179 -2.42 2.45 -27.05
N GLU A 180 -3.68 2.59 -26.65
CA GLU A 180 -4.16 3.60 -25.71
C GLU A 180 -3.48 3.45 -24.33
N ALA A 181 -3.41 2.23 -23.79
CA ALA A 181 -2.69 1.94 -22.55
C ALA A 181 -1.18 2.24 -22.67
N ALA A 182 -0.55 1.99 -23.81
CA ALA A 182 0.85 2.32 -24.04
C ALA A 182 1.09 3.84 -24.15
N LEU A 183 0.14 4.60 -24.71
CA LEU A 183 0.17 6.08 -24.71
C LEU A 183 -0.04 6.63 -23.29
N PHE A 184 -1.00 6.07 -22.54
CA PHE A 184 -1.25 6.44 -21.14
C PHE A 184 -0.03 6.19 -20.24
N GLN A 185 0.62 5.03 -20.37
CA GLN A 185 1.87 4.73 -19.64
C GLN A 185 3.02 5.69 -20.00
N ARG A 186 3.11 6.15 -21.26
CA ARG A 186 4.10 7.18 -21.66
C ARG A 186 3.79 8.53 -21.03
N HIS A 187 2.52 8.94 -21.04
CA HIS A 187 2.07 10.19 -20.43
C HIS A 187 2.29 10.19 -18.91
N MET A 188 1.95 9.08 -18.22
CA MET A 188 2.18 8.96 -16.78
C MET A 188 3.67 9.10 -16.43
N LYS A 189 4.57 8.43 -17.16
CA LYS A 189 6.02 8.57 -16.97
C LYS A 189 6.55 9.98 -17.24
N GLN A 190 5.91 10.75 -18.14
CA GLN A 190 6.23 12.16 -18.35
C GLN A 190 5.78 13.04 -17.19
N LEU A 191 4.61 12.77 -16.60
CA LEU A 191 4.13 13.44 -15.39
C LEU A 191 5.02 13.11 -14.18
N GLU A 192 5.32 11.83 -13.95
CA GLU A 192 6.25 11.35 -12.91
C GLU A 192 7.61 12.04 -13.02
N ALA A 193 8.21 12.06 -14.21
CA ALA A 193 9.48 12.74 -14.45
C ALA A 193 9.41 14.26 -14.22
N ARG A 194 8.29 14.92 -14.55
CA ARG A 194 8.08 16.35 -14.30
C ARG A 194 7.94 16.64 -12.80
N LEU A 195 7.20 15.82 -12.07
CA LEU A 195 7.06 15.94 -10.61
C LEU A 195 8.40 15.69 -9.91
N GLU A 196 9.19 14.72 -10.39
CA GLU A 196 10.53 14.44 -9.88
C GLU A 196 11.51 15.60 -10.13
N ILE A 197 11.44 16.26 -11.29
CA ILE A 197 12.23 17.47 -11.58
C ILE A 197 11.80 18.64 -10.67
N MET A 198 10.51 18.76 -10.34
CA MET A 198 10.03 19.77 -9.38
C MET A 198 10.54 19.50 -7.97
N ARG A 199 10.38 18.26 -7.45
CA ARG A 199 10.92 17.87 -6.13
C ARG A 199 12.41 18.14 -6.03
N ARG A 200 13.22 17.70 -7.00
CA ARG A 200 14.67 17.95 -7.01
C ARG A 200 15.04 19.44 -7.12
N LYS A 201 14.14 20.29 -7.61
CA LYS A 201 14.34 21.76 -7.62
C LYS A 201 13.97 22.38 -6.28
N GLU A 202 13.00 21.82 -5.56
CA GLU A 202 12.63 22.20 -4.19
C GLU A 202 13.68 21.73 -3.19
N GLU A 203 14.11 20.46 -3.25
CA GLU A 203 15.25 19.90 -2.52
C GLU A 203 16.52 20.73 -2.72
N LYS A 204 16.83 21.12 -3.96
CA LYS A 204 17.95 22.02 -4.25
C LYS A 204 17.76 23.39 -3.65
N ARG A 205 16.59 24.02 -3.78
CA ARG A 205 16.33 25.31 -3.12
C ARG A 205 16.49 25.26 -1.61
N LEU A 206 16.14 24.15 -0.97
CA LEU A 206 16.36 23.94 0.47
C LEU A 206 17.85 23.77 0.79
N GLN A 207 18.59 23.03 -0.04
CA GLN A 207 20.05 22.87 0.10
C GLN A 207 20.80 24.18 -0.18
N ASP A 208 20.44 24.90 -1.23
CA ASP A 208 21.00 26.20 -1.62
C ASP A 208 20.69 27.24 -0.51
N ALA A 209 19.46 27.27 0.03
CA ALA A 209 19.10 28.15 1.15
C ALA A 209 19.85 27.81 2.44
N PHE A 210 20.00 26.53 2.79
CA PHE A 210 20.80 26.08 3.93
C PHE A 210 22.29 26.39 3.76
N LEU A 211 22.82 26.34 2.53
CA LEU A 211 24.19 26.75 2.22
C LEU A 211 24.35 28.27 2.26
N ASP A 212 23.37 29.04 1.81
CA ASP A 212 23.35 30.51 1.95
C ASP A 212 23.23 30.93 3.42
N GLU A 213 22.49 30.18 4.23
CA GLU A 213 22.34 30.39 5.68
C GLU A 213 23.64 30.07 6.43
N ALA A 214 24.23 28.89 6.21
CA ALA A 214 25.54 28.54 6.76
C ALA A 214 26.69 29.39 6.19
N TYR A 215 26.53 29.97 4.99
CA TYR A 215 27.46 30.97 4.45
C TYR A 215 27.28 32.33 5.13
N LYS A 216 26.05 32.78 5.41
CA LYS A 216 25.80 33.98 6.22
C LYS A 216 26.29 33.82 7.64
N GLU A 217 26.08 32.67 8.27
CA GLU A 217 26.61 32.34 9.60
C GLU A 217 28.15 32.42 9.59
N ARG A 218 28.80 31.83 8.58
CA ARG A 218 30.25 31.96 8.40
C ARG A 218 30.69 33.39 8.08
N MET A 219 29.91 34.15 7.33
CA MET A 219 30.24 35.54 7.00
C MET A 219 30.08 36.45 8.21
N ALA A 220 29.07 36.25 9.06
CA ALA A 220 28.99 36.86 10.38
C ALA A 220 30.24 36.50 11.19
N GLN A 221 30.61 35.21 11.29
CA GLN A 221 31.87 34.75 11.90
C GLN A 221 33.18 35.25 11.22
N ASN A 222 33.11 36.08 10.17
CA ASN A 222 34.24 36.81 9.58
C ASN A 222 34.06 38.34 9.64
N ASP A 223 32.83 38.86 9.63
CA ASP A 223 32.50 40.25 9.97
C ASP A 223 32.58 40.50 11.49
N ASP A 224 32.68 39.44 12.32
CA ASP A 224 33.22 39.42 13.69
C ASP A 224 34.75 39.75 13.73
N ASN A 225 35.29 40.35 12.66
CA ASN A 225 36.61 41.03 12.58
C ASN A 225 36.49 42.40 11.86
N ALA A 226 35.27 42.93 11.71
CA ALA A 226 34.94 44.15 10.98
C ALA A 226 33.83 45.00 11.66
N ASP A 227 32.95 44.40 12.45
CA ASP A 227 31.83 45.05 13.14
C ASP A 227 31.87 44.79 14.68
N ASP A 228 33.04 45.05 15.30
CA ASP A 228 33.28 45.10 16.76
C ASP A 228 32.48 46.27 17.44
N ALA A 229 31.20 46.43 17.12
CA ALA A 229 30.43 47.65 17.35
C ALA A 229 28.99 47.42 17.91
N ALA A 230 28.55 46.16 18.02
CA ALA A 230 27.19 45.81 18.46
C ALA A 230 27.13 44.63 19.46
N TRP A 231 28.26 44.29 20.11
CA TRP A 231 28.30 43.37 21.23
C TRP A 231 29.14 43.98 22.36
N ASP A 232 28.51 44.41 23.45
CA ASP A 232 29.18 44.90 24.65
C ASP A 232 28.97 43.91 25.81
N PRO A 233 30.01 43.12 26.18
CA PRO A 233 29.97 42.21 27.32
C PRO A 233 29.78 42.87 28.70
N ILE A 234 29.59 44.19 28.77
CA ILE A 234 29.23 44.92 29.98
C ILE A 234 27.71 45.12 30.05
N GLU A 235 27.05 45.57 28.98
CA GLU A 235 25.58 45.78 28.98
C GLU A 235 24.82 44.45 29.15
N ASP A 236 25.19 43.39 28.41
CA ASP A 236 24.60 42.04 28.56
C ASP A 236 24.69 41.56 30.02
N MET A 237 25.84 41.78 30.65
CA MET A 237 26.11 41.40 32.05
C MET A 237 25.36 42.28 33.06
N GLU A 238 24.90 43.48 32.69
CA GLU A 238 24.08 44.37 33.52
C GLU A 238 22.58 44.06 33.39
N GLU A 239 22.09 43.69 32.20
CA GLU A 239 20.71 43.20 32.04
C GLU A 239 20.50 41.85 32.75
N ASP A 240 21.41 40.89 32.63
CA ASP A 240 21.34 39.60 33.37
C ASP A 240 21.24 39.83 34.89
N LYS A 241 22.04 40.75 35.44
CA LYS A 241 21.99 41.13 36.86
C LYS A 241 20.68 41.84 37.22
N ARG A 242 20.22 42.80 36.40
CA ARG A 242 18.93 43.49 36.58
C ARG A 242 17.77 42.49 36.67
N ASN A 243 17.74 41.52 35.77
CA ASN A 243 16.74 40.46 35.72
C ASN A 243 16.84 39.51 36.93
N GLN A 244 18.06 39.12 37.35
CA GLN A 244 18.28 38.32 38.56
C GLN A 244 17.71 38.97 39.83
N TYR A 245 17.81 40.30 39.96
CA TYR A 245 17.21 41.04 41.08
C TYR A 245 15.68 41.14 40.98
N ILE A 246 15.13 41.36 39.78
CA ILE A 246 13.67 41.36 39.56
C ILE A 246 13.07 40.00 39.95
N ASP A 247 13.71 38.89 39.56
CA ASP A 247 13.33 37.52 39.95
C ASP A 247 13.34 37.31 41.47
N LEU A 248 14.36 37.82 42.16
CA LEU A 248 14.47 37.76 43.62
C LEU A 248 13.30 38.48 44.32
N ILE A 249 12.89 39.64 43.79
CA ILE A 249 11.77 40.42 44.33
C ILE A 249 10.43 39.75 43.99
N LYS A 250 10.22 39.28 42.75
CA LYS A 250 9.03 38.49 42.35
C LYS A 250 8.87 37.25 43.24
N HIS A 251 9.96 36.55 43.52
CA HIS A 251 9.97 35.39 44.42
C HIS A 251 9.60 35.76 45.86
N PHE A 252 10.10 36.88 46.40
CA PHE A 252 9.66 37.39 47.70
C PHE A 252 8.16 37.73 47.72
N LEU A 253 7.66 38.41 46.70
CA LEU A 253 6.25 38.82 46.58
C LEU A 253 5.28 37.65 46.31
N TRP A 254 5.80 36.43 46.12
CA TRP A 254 5.05 35.26 45.67
C TRP A 254 4.28 35.53 44.36
N MET A 255 4.92 36.26 43.45
CA MET A 255 4.48 36.41 42.06
C MET A 255 5.01 35.23 41.21
N PRO A 256 4.32 34.85 40.12
CA PRO A 256 4.88 33.90 39.15
C PRO A 256 6.16 34.46 38.53
N VAL A 257 7.09 33.56 38.20
CA VAL A 257 8.35 33.85 37.51
C VAL A 257 8.38 33.00 36.25
N ASP A 258 8.53 33.64 35.09
CA ASP A 258 8.39 33.00 33.78
C ASP A 258 9.69 32.29 33.36
N LEU A 259 9.87 31.06 33.83
CA LEU A 259 11.02 30.20 33.52
C LEU A 259 10.60 28.98 32.67
N GLU A 260 10.90 29.02 31.37
CA GLU A 260 10.77 27.85 30.47
C GLU A 260 12.00 26.93 30.59
N GLU A 261 11.91 25.85 31.37
CA GLU A 261 13.01 24.88 31.50
C GLU A 261 13.11 23.91 30.31
N ILE A 262 14.30 23.84 29.68
CA ILE A 262 14.63 22.85 28.63
C ILE A 262 15.55 21.76 29.20
N PRO A 263 15.04 20.56 29.56
CA PRO A 263 15.87 19.47 30.06
C PRO A 263 16.61 18.75 28.92
N SER A 264 17.94 18.68 29.01
CA SER A 264 18.81 18.06 28.00
C SER A 264 19.58 16.84 28.52
N THR A 265 19.79 15.83 27.66
CA THR A 265 20.65 14.64 27.85
C THR A 265 20.15 13.63 28.91
N THR A 266 20.61 12.36 29.01
CA THR A 266 21.69 11.60 28.32
C THR A 266 21.22 10.23 27.80
N HIS A 267 22.04 9.60 26.95
CA HIS A 267 22.04 8.14 26.75
C HIS A 267 22.55 7.39 27.99
N ASP A 268 22.09 6.15 28.22
CA ASP A 268 22.98 4.99 28.17
C ASP A 268 22.24 3.68 27.82
N ALA A 269 22.95 2.59 27.54
CA ALA A 269 22.39 1.33 27.06
C ALA A 269 22.96 0.08 27.75
N SER A 270 22.13 -0.95 27.92
CA SER A 270 22.61 -2.34 27.97
C SER A 270 21.50 -3.35 27.66
N SER A 271 21.88 -4.60 27.44
CA SER A 271 21.01 -5.71 27.05
C SER A 271 20.67 -6.64 28.23
N ASP A 272 19.56 -7.40 28.11
CA ASP A 272 19.64 -8.83 27.83
C ASP A 272 18.25 -9.48 27.68
N THR A 273 18.20 -10.61 26.97
CA THR A 273 17.04 -11.50 26.89
C THR A 273 17.24 -12.72 27.79
N PRO A 274 16.15 -13.42 28.14
CA PRO A 274 16.21 -14.87 27.92
C PRO A 274 14.93 -15.53 27.38
N SER A 275 15.17 -16.65 26.70
CA SER A 275 14.33 -17.82 26.47
C SER A 275 13.47 -18.28 27.66
N ALA A 276 12.43 -19.13 27.53
CA ALA A 276 11.60 -19.62 26.42
C ALA A 276 10.50 -20.55 27.02
N ASP A 277 9.52 -21.03 26.23
CA ASP A 277 9.14 -22.46 26.22
C ASP A 277 8.08 -22.83 25.15
N VAL A 278 7.93 -24.14 24.85
CA VAL A 278 7.02 -24.71 23.83
C VAL A 278 6.53 -26.13 24.23
N PRO A 279 5.31 -26.54 23.86
CA PRO A 279 5.08 -27.89 23.33
C PRO A 279 4.24 -27.89 22.02
N SER A 280 4.47 -28.72 20.99
CA SER A 280 4.53 -30.21 20.91
C SER A 280 3.18 -30.91 21.13
N VAL A 281 2.74 -31.94 20.37
CA VAL A 281 3.24 -32.52 19.09
C VAL A 281 2.15 -33.45 18.48
N SER A 282 2.20 -33.77 17.17
CA SER A 282 2.24 -35.17 16.62
C SER A 282 1.83 -35.32 15.14
N VAL A 283 2.42 -36.31 14.45
CA VAL A 283 2.14 -36.78 13.07
C VAL A 283 2.46 -38.30 13.02
N PRO A 284 1.89 -39.08 12.08
CA PRO A 284 2.72 -39.85 11.11
C PRO A 284 2.15 -39.79 9.66
N ALA A 285 2.95 -39.62 8.59
CA ALA A 285 3.85 -40.59 7.90
C ALA A 285 3.07 -41.62 7.00
N SER A 286 3.57 -42.10 5.85
CA SER A 286 4.97 -42.23 5.38
C SER A 286 5.19 -42.11 3.83
N GLU A 287 6.44 -42.26 3.40
CA GLU A 287 7.11 -41.99 2.09
C GLU A 287 7.58 -43.34 1.42
N PRO A 288 8.62 -43.52 0.56
CA PRO A 288 9.38 -42.65 -0.40
C PRO A 288 9.77 -43.31 -1.77
N GLU A 289 10.54 -42.60 -2.63
CA GLU A 289 11.85 -42.99 -3.27
C GLU A 289 12.31 -41.85 -4.24
N ALA A 290 13.50 -41.21 -4.13
CA ALA A 290 14.90 -41.63 -4.38
C ALA A 290 15.33 -41.57 -5.90
N SER A 291 16.55 -41.22 -6.35
CA SER A 291 17.80 -40.56 -5.85
C SER A 291 18.77 -40.32 -7.07
N THR A 292 19.98 -39.72 -7.13
CA THR A 292 21.02 -39.16 -6.21
C THR A 292 22.06 -38.28 -6.99
N SER A 293 22.88 -37.44 -6.30
CA SER A 293 24.31 -37.08 -6.60
C SER A 293 24.72 -36.26 -7.87
N SER A 294 25.83 -35.49 -7.93
CA SER A 294 26.79 -34.90 -6.92
C SER A 294 27.73 -33.83 -7.55
N ALA A 295 28.54 -33.14 -6.72
CA ALA A 295 29.58 -32.14 -7.10
C ALA A 295 30.90 -32.78 -7.69
N THR A 296 32.02 -32.12 -8.05
CA THR A 296 32.86 -31.10 -7.35
C THR A 296 33.75 -30.26 -8.33
N ALA A 297 34.65 -29.40 -7.82
CA ALA A 297 35.44 -28.40 -8.58
C ALA A 297 36.98 -28.57 -8.46
N MET A 298 37.78 -27.96 -9.37
CA MET A 298 38.91 -27.04 -9.04
C MET A 298 39.85 -26.59 -10.21
N VAL A 299 40.04 -25.27 -10.29
CA VAL A 299 41.22 -24.42 -10.63
C VAL A 299 42.56 -25.04 -11.10
N LYS A 300 43.17 -24.55 -12.22
CA LYS A 300 44.50 -23.82 -12.26
C LYS A 300 45.14 -23.52 -13.65
N ALA A 301 45.13 -22.22 -14.00
CA ALA A 301 46.17 -21.34 -14.58
C ALA A 301 47.39 -21.84 -15.42
N LYS A 302 47.78 -21.02 -16.43
CA LYS A 302 49.19 -20.82 -16.87
C LYS A 302 49.46 -19.40 -17.43
N LYS A 303 50.72 -18.95 -17.39
CA LYS A 303 51.20 -17.55 -17.63
C LYS A 303 51.99 -17.36 -18.94
N LYS A 304 52.11 -16.11 -19.43
CA LYS A 304 53.35 -15.36 -19.83
C LYS A 304 52.98 -13.89 -20.23
N LYS A 305 53.56 -12.81 -19.65
CA LYS A 305 54.87 -12.10 -19.86
C LYS A 305 54.80 -11.04 -21.01
N ALA A 306 55.50 -9.88 -21.05
CA ALA A 306 56.60 -9.23 -20.27
C ALA A 306 56.70 -7.69 -20.69
N LYS A 307 57.56 -6.73 -20.22
CA LYS A 307 58.41 -6.49 -19.01
C LYS A 307 59.21 -5.12 -19.10
N SER A 308 58.77 -4.01 -18.47
CA SER A 308 59.58 -2.78 -18.18
C SER A 308 58.81 -1.74 -17.33
N GLY A 309 59.42 -0.83 -16.52
CA GLY A 309 60.77 -0.82 -15.90
C GLY A 309 61.32 0.55 -15.40
N SER A 310 61.74 0.65 -14.12
CA SER A 310 62.58 1.72 -13.47
C SER A 310 62.05 3.17 -13.30
N LYS A 311 62.60 4.08 -12.45
CA LYS A 311 63.09 4.05 -11.02
C LYS A 311 63.63 5.45 -10.56
N LYS A 312 63.24 5.96 -9.35
CA LYS A 312 63.97 6.97 -8.48
C LYS A 312 64.21 8.42 -9.04
N THR A 313 64.53 9.53 -8.31
CA THR A 313 64.54 10.00 -6.88
C THR A 313 64.77 11.54 -6.76
N SER A 314 64.26 12.22 -5.70
CA SER A 314 64.69 13.53 -5.08
C SER A 314 64.77 14.81 -5.96
N SER A 315 64.66 16.07 -5.51
CA SER A 315 64.64 16.78 -4.20
C SER A 315 63.71 18.03 -4.30
N ILE A 316 63.03 18.59 -3.27
CA ILE A 316 63.44 19.71 -2.34
C ILE A 316 64.43 20.70 -2.99
N GLU A 317 64.25 22.02 -3.06
CA GLU A 317 63.67 23.06 -2.15
C GLU A 317 62.74 24.05 -2.92
N ASP A 318 61.74 24.75 -2.33
CA ASP A 318 61.88 26.00 -1.55
C ASP A 318 60.49 26.49 -1.00
N GLY A 319 60.46 27.43 -0.04
CA GLY A 319 59.25 28.19 0.38
C GLY A 319 58.49 27.74 1.65
N LEU A 320 58.64 28.47 2.76
CA LEU A 320 57.89 28.29 4.04
C LEU A 320 57.45 29.64 4.65
N VAL A 321 56.16 29.79 4.99
CA VAL A 321 55.66 30.94 5.81
C VAL A 321 54.47 30.53 6.70
N GLY A 322 54.34 31.18 7.87
CA GLY A 322 53.04 31.36 8.52
C GLY A 322 52.69 30.39 9.67
N GLN A 323 51.60 29.63 9.48
CA GLN A 323 50.75 29.12 10.55
C GLN A 323 51.45 28.19 11.55
N MET A 324 52.41 27.39 11.11
CA MET A 324 53.15 26.47 12.00
C MET A 324 54.02 27.17 13.06
N LYS A 325 54.30 28.47 12.92
CA LYS A 325 55.07 29.24 13.91
C LYS A 325 54.21 29.71 15.11
N LEU A 326 52.90 29.88 14.91
CA LEU A 326 51.95 30.29 15.96
C LEU A 326 51.61 29.14 16.92
N LEU A 327 51.44 27.92 16.39
CA LEU A 327 51.17 26.70 17.18
C LEU A 327 52.27 26.34 18.19
N ALA A 328 53.47 26.91 18.04
CA ALA A 328 54.57 26.75 19.00
C ALA A 328 54.48 27.72 20.21
N ILE A 329 53.70 28.80 20.11
CA ILE A 329 53.61 29.85 21.15
C ILE A 329 52.49 29.52 22.15
N ALA A 330 51.41 28.86 21.71
CA ALA A 330 50.23 28.49 22.51
C ALA A 330 50.46 27.41 23.60
N LYS A 331 51.70 27.14 24.00
CA LYS A 331 52.08 26.09 24.98
C LYS A 331 52.85 26.64 26.18
N ARG A 332 52.37 27.74 26.77
CA ARG A 332 52.81 28.24 28.08
C ARG A 332 51.61 28.44 29.01
N PRO A 333 51.69 27.99 30.29
CA PRO A 333 50.64 28.24 31.26
C PRO A 333 50.66 29.69 31.78
N ARG A 334 49.50 30.16 32.24
CA ARG A 334 49.30 31.36 33.08
C ARG A 334 48.27 31.00 34.15
N SER A 335 48.33 31.69 35.30
CA SER A 335 47.47 31.43 36.45
C SER A 335 47.10 32.72 37.19
N ASN A 336 46.02 32.63 37.98
CA ASN A 336 45.50 33.58 38.97
C ASN A 336 44.99 34.96 38.48
N ARG A 337 43.68 35.17 38.63
CA ARG A 337 43.11 36.25 39.47
C ARG A 337 41.62 36.04 39.71
N GLU A 338 41.21 36.12 40.98
CA GLU A 338 39.81 36.04 41.47
C GLU A 338 39.66 36.98 42.69
N SER A 339 38.40 37.22 43.09
CA SER A 339 37.88 37.81 44.34
C SER A 339 37.48 39.30 44.34
N GLU A 340 36.17 39.57 44.25
CA GLU A 340 35.43 40.51 45.11
C GLU A 340 33.89 40.32 44.94
N LEU A 341 33.08 41.06 45.71
CA LEU A 341 31.61 41.07 45.80
C LEU A 341 30.91 39.95 46.61
N LYS A 342 29.75 40.30 47.20
CA LYS A 342 28.79 39.42 47.91
C LYS A 342 27.39 39.67 47.35
N GLU A 343 26.66 38.61 47.04
CA GLU A 343 25.36 38.63 46.36
C GLU A 343 24.20 38.22 47.29
N PRO A 344 22.95 38.60 46.98
CA PRO A 344 21.76 38.12 47.68
C PRO A 344 21.47 36.65 47.35
N ASP A 345 21.24 35.82 48.37
CA ASP A 345 20.98 34.38 48.22
C ASP A 345 19.47 34.07 48.33
N LYS A 346 18.91 33.41 47.31
CA LYS A 346 17.49 32.98 47.27
C LYS A 346 17.09 32.14 48.49
N LYS A 347 18.04 31.46 49.16
CA LYS A 347 17.78 30.57 50.32
C LYS A 347 17.26 31.23 51.60
N ASN A 348 17.27 32.57 51.70
CA ASN A 348 16.78 33.28 52.89
C ASN A 348 15.29 33.69 52.80
N ILE A 349 14.63 33.45 51.67
CA ILE A 349 13.25 33.90 51.39
C ILE A 349 12.28 32.74 51.58
N GLU A 350 11.29 32.90 52.47
CA GLU A 350 10.27 31.88 52.75
C GLU A 350 9.23 31.77 51.61
N ILE A 351 9.05 30.57 51.08
CA ILE A 351 8.16 30.27 49.95
C ILE A 351 6.70 30.14 50.45
N GLU A 352 5.72 30.41 49.59
CA GLU A 352 4.28 30.34 49.93
C GLU A 352 3.88 28.95 50.47
N GLU A 353 4.42 27.87 49.91
CA GLU A 353 4.20 26.50 50.39
C GLU A 353 4.77 26.26 51.80
N GLU A 354 5.90 26.90 52.14
CA GLU A 354 6.52 26.80 53.46
C GLU A 354 5.70 27.57 54.50
N MET A 355 5.19 28.76 54.15
CA MET A 355 4.23 29.50 54.98
C MET A 355 2.95 28.67 55.19
N ARG A 356 2.36 28.12 54.12
CA ARG A 356 1.15 27.29 54.18
C ARG A 356 1.34 26.11 55.11
N LYS A 357 2.48 25.42 54.98
CA LYS A 357 2.88 24.33 55.89
C LYS A 357 3.04 24.81 57.33
N ARG A 358 3.68 25.97 57.55
CA ARG A 358 3.90 26.54 58.89
C ARG A 358 2.59 26.93 59.60
N LEU A 359 1.58 27.37 58.86
CA LEU A 359 0.23 27.65 59.37
C LEU A 359 -0.55 26.35 59.67
N ARG A 360 -0.44 25.34 58.80
CA ARG A 360 -1.09 24.03 58.97
C ARG A 360 -0.50 23.18 60.11
N GLU A 361 0.83 23.17 60.28
CA GLU A 361 1.54 22.31 61.25
C GLU A 361 1.85 22.97 62.60
N GLY A 362 1.74 24.31 62.67
CA GLY A 362 2.01 25.11 63.86
C GLY A 362 3.51 25.35 64.13
N ALA A 363 3.92 26.62 64.08
CA ALA A 363 5.30 27.05 64.37
C ALA A 363 5.70 26.88 65.85
N ASN A 364 6.98 26.57 66.11
CA ASN A 364 7.53 26.51 67.46
C ASN A 364 7.66 27.92 68.07
N LYS A 365 7.24 28.12 69.32
CA LYS A 365 7.26 29.41 70.03
C LYS A 365 8.67 29.75 70.56
N ASN A 366 9.23 30.90 70.15
CA ASN A 366 10.52 31.39 70.64
C ASN A 366 10.46 31.88 72.10
N ARG A 367 10.71 30.96 73.04
CA ARG A 367 10.55 31.14 74.49
C ARG A 367 11.45 32.22 75.13
N GLN A 368 12.42 32.78 74.40
CA GLN A 368 13.30 33.86 74.88
C GLN A 368 12.65 35.26 74.78
N ILE A 369 11.63 35.44 73.93
CA ILE A 369 11.12 36.77 73.56
C ILE A 369 9.88 37.19 74.38
N MET A 370 9.18 36.23 75.00
CA MET A 370 7.91 36.47 75.73
C MET A 370 8.03 36.15 77.23
N PRO A 371 8.40 37.13 78.08
CA PRO A 371 8.50 36.93 79.53
C PRO A 371 7.12 36.96 80.21
N GLY A 372 6.58 35.81 80.59
CA GLY A 372 5.32 35.71 81.33
C GLY A 372 4.99 34.29 81.79
N THR A 373 4.13 34.16 82.80
CA THR A 373 3.67 32.86 83.31
C THR A 373 2.44 32.40 82.53
N GLN A 374 2.59 31.43 81.62
CA GLN A 374 1.48 30.92 80.81
C GLN A 374 0.75 29.76 81.50
N VAL A 375 -0.58 29.83 81.58
CA VAL A 375 -1.42 28.76 82.15
C VAL A 375 -1.69 27.69 81.08
N VAL A 376 -1.08 26.51 81.26
CA VAL A 376 -1.23 25.34 80.38
C VAL A 376 -2.33 24.41 80.90
N GLY A 377 -3.08 23.77 80.01
CA GLY A 377 -4.18 22.86 80.36
C GLY A 377 -5.58 23.49 80.27
N THR A 378 -5.70 24.65 79.63
CA THR A 378 -7.00 25.25 79.26
C THR A 378 -7.43 24.78 77.88
N MET A 379 -8.71 24.92 77.53
CA MET A 379 -9.23 24.62 76.18
C MET A 379 -8.49 25.37 75.06
N VAL A 380 -7.91 26.53 75.36
CA VAL A 380 -7.18 27.40 74.41
C VAL A 380 -5.67 27.09 74.36
N ASN A 381 -5.09 26.50 75.42
CA ASN A 381 -3.70 26.04 75.44
C ASN A 381 -3.59 24.63 76.06
N PRO A 382 -3.83 23.57 75.25
CA PRO A 382 -3.61 22.18 75.66
C PRO A 382 -2.15 21.87 76.05
N HIS A 383 -1.95 20.87 76.91
CA HIS A 383 -0.61 20.41 77.29
C HIS A 383 0.15 19.67 76.16
N THR A 384 -0.51 19.42 75.02
CA THR A 384 0.11 18.80 73.83
C THR A 384 0.64 19.81 72.81
N THR A 385 0.30 21.10 72.94
CA THR A 385 0.67 22.17 71.98
C THR A 385 1.16 23.45 72.67
N TRP A 386 1.60 23.36 73.93
CA TRP A 386 2.07 24.53 74.68
C TRP A 386 3.29 25.19 74.01
N ASP A 387 4.14 24.40 73.34
CA ASP A 387 5.38 24.75 72.66
C ASP A 387 5.18 25.29 71.24
N LYS A 388 4.00 25.07 70.64
CA LYS A 388 3.67 25.48 69.27
C LYS A 388 2.51 26.47 69.20
N THR A 389 2.43 27.26 68.14
CA THR A 389 1.18 27.92 67.75
C THR A 389 0.12 26.86 67.39
N ALA A 390 -1.16 27.13 67.66
CA ALA A 390 -2.23 26.23 67.27
C ALA A 390 -2.30 26.08 65.73
N PRO A 391 -2.54 24.88 65.19
CA PRO A 391 -2.76 24.70 63.76
C PRO A 391 -4.08 25.34 63.34
N MET A 392 -4.07 25.97 62.17
CA MET A 392 -5.21 26.70 61.59
C MET A 392 -6.00 25.77 60.64
N PRO A 393 -7.34 25.88 60.55
CA PRO A 393 -8.10 25.16 59.52
C PRO A 393 -7.78 25.71 58.12
N GLU A 394 -7.81 24.85 57.11
CA GLU A 394 -7.35 25.21 55.75
C GLU A 394 -8.07 26.44 55.18
N ASP A 395 -9.38 26.54 55.44
CA ASP A 395 -10.25 27.65 55.06
C ASP A 395 -9.72 29.02 55.55
N GLU A 396 -9.17 29.09 56.76
CA GLU A 396 -8.54 30.30 57.33
C GLU A 396 -7.10 30.50 56.83
N ILE A 397 -6.41 29.42 56.43
CA ILE A 397 -5.03 29.49 55.90
C ILE A 397 -5.00 30.22 54.55
N ASP A 398 -5.97 29.97 53.66
CA ASP A 398 -6.07 30.65 52.37
C ASP A 398 -6.34 32.15 52.51
N ASP A 399 -7.20 32.55 53.46
CA ASP A 399 -7.39 33.96 53.82
C ASP A 399 -6.08 34.59 54.34
N VAL A 400 -5.39 33.94 55.29
CA VAL A 400 -4.14 34.46 55.86
C VAL A 400 -3.00 34.52 54.84
N ILE A 401 -2.94 33.62 53.85
CA ILE A 401 -1.94 33.68 52.77
C ILE A 401 -2.20 34.88 51.85
N ARG A 402 -3.46 35.17 51.51
CA ARG A 402 -3.83 36.38 50.76
C ARG A 402 -3.41 37.63 51.53
N ASP A 403 -3.79 37.72 52.81
CA ASP A 403 -3.48 38.87 53.66
C ASP A 403 -1.96 39.07 53.80
N ILE A 404 -1.17 37.99 53.90
CA ILE A 404 0.30 38.06 53.89
C ILE A 404 0.85 38.55 52.54
N ARG A 405 0.30 38.10 51.41
CA ARG A 405 0.70 38.58 50.07
C ARG A 405 0.43 40.08 49.92
N GLU A 406 -0.69 40.56 50.46
CA GLU A 406 -1.05 41.98 50.47
C GLU A 406 -0.14 42.82 51.39
N ILE A 407 0.16 42.34 52.60
CA ILE A 407 1.14 42.98 53.50
C ILE A 407 2.55 43.01 52.87
N LYS A 408 2.95 41.95 52.15
CA LYS A 408 4.20 41.93 51.38
C LYS A 408 4.23 42.97 50.25
N LEU A 409 3.10 43.17 49.57
CA LEU A 409 2.95 44.22 48.55
C LEU A 409 3.05 45.62 49.17
N TYR A 410 2.33 45.91 50.26
CA TYR A 410 2.45 47.18 50.98
C TYR A 410 3.87 47.43 51.50
N LEU A 411 4.55 46.40 52.03
CA LEU A 411 5.96 46.47 52.43
C LEU A 411 6.88 46.82 51.25
N PHE A 412 6.69 46.19 50.09
CA PHE A 412 7.46 46.51 48.89
C PHE A 412 7.22 47.94 48.40
N CYS A 413 5.95 48.37 48.28
CA CYS A 413 5.60 49.75 47.92
C CYS A 413 6.22 50.76 48.89
N ARG A 414 6.19 50.48 50.20
CA ARG A 414 6.83 51.32 51.23
C ARG A 414 8.35 51.37 51.10
N LEU A 415 9.00 50.24 50.79
CA LEU A 415 10.45 50.19 50.55
C LEU A 415 10.84 50.92 49.26
N VAL A 416 10.04 50.86 48.20
CA VAL A 416 10.20 51.66 46.98
C VAL A 416 10.07 53.16 47.30
N LEU A 417 9.01 53.58 47.99
CA LEU A 417 8.80 54.98 48.40
C LEU A 417 9.88 55.50 49.38
N SER A 418 10.58 54.60 50.10
CA SER A 418 11.72 54.96 50.96
C SER A 418 13.00 55.35 50.21
N GLN A 419 13.04 55.10 48.89
CA GLN A 419 14.21 55.37 48.04
C GLN A 419 13.90 56.51 47.06
N ALA A 420 14.57 57.65 47.25
CA ALA A 420 14.34 58.85 46.43
C ALA A 420 14.70 58.66 44.94
N SER A 421 15.55 57.69 44.61
CA SER A 421 15.86 57.25 43.24
C SER A 421 14.69 56.56 42.56
N LEU A 422 13.92 55.75 43.29
CA LEU A 422 12.81 54.95 42.74
C LEU A 422 11.49 55.71 42.66
N PHE A 423 11.31 56.77 43.45
CA PHE A 423 10.09 57.57 43.50
C PHE A 423 9.58 58.08 42.12
N PRO A 424 10.43 58.56 41.18
CA PRO A 424 9.96 58.99 39.86
C PRO A 424 9.45 57.85 38.97
N ALA A 425 9.96 56.62 39.12
CA ALA A 425 9.46 55.44 38.41
C ALA A 425 8.16 54.93 39.06
N ALA A 426 8.11 54.91 40.40
CA ALA A 426 6.92 54.52 41.16
C ALA A 426 5.70 55.42 40.89
N LEU A 427 5.89 56.69 40.53
CA LEU A 427 4.80 57.59 40.11
C LEU A 427 4.33 57.40 38.65
N LYS A 428 5.08 56.66 37.82
CA LYS A 428 4.70 56.34 36.43
C LYS A 428 3.97 55.00 36.32
N ALA A 429 4.34 54.03 37.14
CA ALA A 429 3.85 52.66 37.09
C ALA A 429 2.50 52.51 37.81
N ASN A 430 1.52 51.90 37.12
CA ASN A 430 0.19 51.61 37.68
C ASN A 430 0.16 50.28 38.44
N ASN A 431 1.21 49.47 38.32
CA ASN A 431 1.38 48.19 39.00
C ASN A 431 2.87 47.81 39.13
N VAL A 432 3.16 46.76 39.90
CA VAL A 432 4.52 46.30 40.20
C VAL A 432 5.28 45.80 38.97
N GLN A 433 4.59 45.27 37.95
CA GLN A 433 5.25 44.79 36.73
C GLN A 433 5.70 45.99 35.86
N GLU A 434 4.83 46.98 35.65
CA GLU A 434 5.20 48.26 35.01
C GLU A 434 6.37 48.98 35.71
N PHE A 435 6.54 48.79 37.03
CA PHE A 435 7.67 49.33 37.78
C PHE A 435 8.99 48.58 37.49
N PHE A 436 8.96 47.26 37.31
CA PHE A 436 10.14 46.49 36.89
C PHE A 436 10.49 46.71 35.41
N ASP A 437 9.51 47.05 34.58
CA ASP A 437 9.68 47.33 33.15
C ASP A 437 10.14 48.78 32.86
N ASP A 438 10.30 49.63 33.90
CA ASP A 438 10.84 50.98 33.75
C ASP A 438 12.38 50.97 33.74
N ASN A 439 12.97 51.20 32.56
CA ASN A 439 14.43 51.28 32.37
C ASN A 439 15.09 52.49 33.07
N THR A 440 14.33 53.38 33.73
CA THR A 440 14.91 54.42 34.62
C THR A 440 15.26 53.90 36.01
N VAL A 441 14.92 52.65 36.34
CA VAL A 441 15.34 51.96 37.57
C VAL A 441 16.70 51.28 37.36
N ALA A 442 17.71 51.68 38.14
CA ALA A 442 19.09 51.19 38.03
C ALA A 442 19.32 49.83 38.74
N GLU A 443 20.32 49.07 38.26
CA GLU A 443 20.75 47.78 38.86
C GLU A 443 21.03 47.91 40.37
N SER A 444 21.69 49.02 40.78
CA SER A 444 22.04 49.28 42.18
C SER A 444 20.82 49.49 43.08
N ASP A 445 19.79 50.19 42.61
CA ASP A 445 18.57 50.39 43.40
C ASP A 445 17.79 49.07 43.54
N LEU A 446 17.74 48.24 42.48
CA LEU A 446 17.13 46.91 42.52
C LEU A 446 17.89 45.95 43.45
N ARG A 447 19.23 46.02 43.49
CA ARG A 447 20.07 45.26 44.42
C ARG A 447 19.83 45.66 45.88
N ASP A 448 19.80 46.95 46.18
CA ASP A 448 19.54 47.45 47.54
C ASP A 448 18.09 47.19 47.96
N LEU A 449 17.15 47.24 47.03
CA LEU A 449 15.75 46.83 47.23
C LEU A 449 15.67 45.32 47.52
N CYS A 450 16.36 44.44 46.79
CA CYS A 450 16.46 43.01 47.12
C CYS A 450 16.94 42.77 48.54
N LEU A 451 18.00 43.48 48.97
CA LEU A 451 18.59 43.31 50.30
C LEU A 451 17.61 43.77 51.40
N ARG A 452 16.93 44.90 51.21
CA ARG A 452 15.89 45.39 52.16
C ARG A 452 14.62 44.54 52.16
N VAL A 453 14.27 43.93 51.03
CA VAL A 453 13.12 43.04 50.88
C VAL A 453 13.40 41.67 51.52
N ALA A 454 14.64 41.17 51.45
CA ALA A 454 15.06 39.94 52.11
C ALA A 454 15.23 40.09 53.63
N GLU A 455 15.72 41.24 54.12
CA GLU A 455 15.91 41.52 55.55
C GLU A 455 15.20 42.83 56.00
N PRO A 456 13.85 42.89 55.93
CA PRO A 456 13.09 44.09 56.30
C PRO A 456 13.10 44.33 57.81
N THR A 457 13.06 45.57 58.26
CA THR A 457 13.10 45.85 59.70
C THR A 457 11.73 45.57 60.35
N LEU A 458 11.75 45.32 61.65
CA LEU A 458 10.52 45.20 62.45
C LEU A 458 9.64 46.45 62.44
N GLN A 459 10.15 47.61 62.00
CA GLN A 459 9.32 48.80 61.81
C GLN A 459 8.64 48.80 60.44
N ASP A 460 9.37 48.45 59.37
CA ASP A 460 8.81 48.37 58.01
C ASP A 460 7.65 47.36 57.95
N ILE A 461 7.82 46.20 58.59
CA ILE A 461 6.77 45.17 58.71
C ILE A 461 5.55 45.69 59.46
N ARG A 462 5.73 46.40 60.59
CA ARG A 462 4.63 46.98 61.38
C ARG A 462 3.88 48.05 60.61
N ASP A 463 4.62 48.90 59.92
CA ASP A 463 4.03 49.98 59.15
C ASP A 463 3.23 49.42 57.96
N ALA A 464 3.78 48.44 57.24
CA ALA A 464 3.06 47.74 56.16
C ALA A 464 1.82 46.99 56.66
N SER A 465 1.87 46.38 57.86
CA SER A 465 0.68 45.83 58.52
C SER A 465 -0.34 46.90 58.91
N ALA A 466 0.10 48.13 59.21
CA ALA A 466 -0.78 49.26 59.51
C ALA A 466 -1.34 49.92 58.23
N ASP A 467 -0.62 49.86 57.11
CA ASP A 467 -1.09 50.27 55.78
C ASP A 467 -2.19 49.29 55.30
N PHE A 468 -1.96 47.98 55.40
CA PHE A 468 -2.99 46.95 55.21
C PHE A 468 -4.21 47.14 56.13
N ALA A 469 -4.00 47.41 57.42
CA ALA A 469 -5.09 47.61 58.38
C ALA A 469 -5.87 48.93 58.22
N ARG A 470 -5.32 49.93 57.50
CA ARG A 470 -6.08 51.10 57.03
C ARG A 470 -7.00 50.70 55.86
N GLY A 471 -6.44 49.94 54.91
CA GLY A 471 -7.09 49.56 53.66
C GLY A 471 -7.27 50.76 52.71
N ASP A 472 -7.78 50.48 51.52
CA ASP A 472 -7.88 51.45 50.41
C ASP A 472 -9.08 52.41 50.54
N LYS A 473 -9.22 53.02 51.74
CA LYS A 473 -10.20 54.07 52.01
C LYS A 473 -9.52 55.42 51.85
N PRO A 474 -10.01 56.32 50.97
CA PRO A 474 -9.56 57.70 50.99
C PRO A 474 -9.95 58.32 52.33
N ASP A 475 -9.09 59.16 52.89
CA ASP A 475 -9.46 60.04 54.01
C ASP A 475 -10.61 60.94 53.53
N GLU A 476 -11.79 60.84 54.15
CA GLU A 476 -12.92 61.75 53.90
C GLU A 476 -12.59 63.14 54.44
N ILE A 477 -11.84 63.91 53.65
CA ILE A 477 -11.66 65.34 53.84
C ILE A 477 -13.00 66.01 53.54
N SER A 478 -13.84 66.16 54.56
CA SER A 478 -15.13 66.82 54.45
C SER A 478 -14.94 68.31 54.15
N VAL A 479 -15.08 68.68 52.88
CA VAL A 479 -15.24 70.07 52.44
C VAL A 479 -16.64 70.20 51.87
N ASP A 480 -17.49 70.90 52.61
CA ASP A 480 -18.84 71.28 52.20
C ASP A 480 -18.79 72.69 51.56
N ASP A 481 -19.90 73.09 50.97
CA ASP A 481 -20.19 74.40 50.37
C ASP A 481 -19.39 74.84 49.11
N THR A 482 -20.19 75.05 48.08
CA THR A 482 -20.00 75.83 46.86
C THR A 482 -19.54 77.28 47.09
N ASP A 483 -18.94 77.87 46.06
CA ASP A 483 -19.37 79.19 45.56
C ASP A 483 -19.41 79.14 44.02
N ASP A 484 -20.53 79.55 43.42
CA ASP A 484 -20.67 79.81 41.98
C ASP A 484 -20.23 81.26 41.69
N ASP A 485 -19.62 81.52 40.52
CA ASP A 485 -19.68 82.83 39.86
C ASP A 485 -19.34 82.67 38.36
N ASP A 486 -20.27 83.17 37.54
CA ASP A 486 -20.35 83.45 36.10
C ASP A 486 -19.02 83.75 35.34
N ASP A 487 -18.90 83.65 34.00
CA ASP A 487 -19.86 84.16 32.98
C ASP A 487 -19.63 83.53 31.57
N GLU A 488 -20.47 83.91 30.60
CA GLU A 488 -20.71 83.22 29.33
C GLU A 488 -19.71 83.51 28.17
N THR A 489 -20.03 82.99 26.98
CA THR A 489 -19.07 82.72 25.90
C THR A 489 -18.87 83.86 24.87
N LEU A 490 -17.69 83.83 24.21
CA LEU A 490 -17.31 84.76 23.13
C LEU A 490 -18.17 84.63 21.85
N GLU A 491 -18.99 83.58 21.69
CA GLU A 491 -19.67 83.29 20.42
C GLU A 491 -20.88 84.20 20.10
N ASP A 492 -21.51 84.83 21.10
CA ASP A 492 -22.70 85.66 20.88
C ASP A 492 -22.40 87.04 20.27
N LEU A 493 -21.16 87.53 20.37
CA LEU A 493 -20.75 88.80 19.75
C LEU A 493 -20.70 88.77 18.21
N ALA A 494 -20.93 87.61 17.58
CA ALA A 494 -20.89 87.42 16.13
C ALA A 494 -22.27 87.40 15.44
N ARG A 495 -23.40 87.59 16.17
CA ARG A 495 -24.76 87.43 15.63
C ARG A 495 -25.77 88.52 16.00
N SER A 496 -25.42 89.77 15.72
CA SER A 496 -26.42 90.84 15.53
C SER A 496 -25.99 91.81 14.44
N ASP A 497 -26.55 91.65 13.23
CA ASP A 497 -26.41 92.61 12.13
C ASP A 497 -27.15 93.92 12.46
N THR A 498 -26.47 95.07 12.45
CA THR A 498 -26.86 96.33 11.74
C THR A 498 -25.84 97.45 11.88
#